data_AF-A0A7K0NXR6-F1
#
_entry.id   AF-A0A7K0NXR6-F1
#
_cell.length_a   1.000
_cell.length_b   1.000
_cell.length_c   1.000
_cell.angle_alpha   90.00
_cell.angle_beta   90.00
_cell.angle_gamma   90.00
#
_symmetry.space_group_name_H-M   'P 1'
#
loop_
_entity.id
_entity.type
_entity.pdbx_description
1 polymer ?
#
loop_
_entity_poly.entity_id
_entity_poly.type
_entity_poly.pdbx_seq_one_letter_code
_entity_poly.pdbx_strand_id
1 'polypeptide(L)'
;MVRGYRRTWWRGDIIAGLTVTAYLVPQVMAYAQIAGLPPVTGLWAVLITLPLYALLGSSRQLSVGPESTTALLAASVIAPLALGDPSRYAALAAALALIVGVLCLGAWALRLGFL
;
A
#
# COMPACT_ATOMS: atom_id res chain seq x y z
N MET A 1 17.68 5.40 4.78
CA MET A 1 18.03 4.31 5.73
C MET A 1 19.44 3.69 5.59
N VAL A 2 20.21 3.97 4.53
CA VAL A 2 21.46 3.26 4.20
C VAL A 2 22.69 3.71 5.03
N ARG A 3 22.74 4.96 5.49
CA ARG A 3 23.82 5.49 6.35
C ARG A 3 23.67 4.99 7.79
N GLY A 4 24.26 3.83 8.10
CA GLY A 4 24.24 3.20 9.44
C GLY A 4 23.84 1.73 9.46
N TYR A 5 23.67 1.09 8.29
CA TYR A 5 23.37 -0.34 8.21
C TYR A 5 24.56 -1.19 8.70
N ARG A 6 24.39 -1.90 9.82
CA ARG A 6 25.41 -2.85 10.30
C ARG A 6 25.24 -4.19 9.61
N ARG A 7 26.33 -4.76 9.08
CA ARG A 7 26.33 -6.09 8.44
C ARG A 7 25.78 -7.21 9.35
N THR A 8 25.85 -7.03 10.68
CA THR A 8 25.29 -7.96 11.66
C THR A 8 23.76 -8.08 11.62
N TRP A 9 23.05 -7.09 11.07
CA TRP A 9 21.58 -7.09 10.99
C TRP A 9 21.03 -7.89 9.81
N TRP A 10 21.86 -8.21 8.82
CA TRP A 10 21.45 -8.87 7.58
C TRP A 10 20.70 -10.18 7.79
N ARG A 11 21.15 -11.02 8.73
CA ARG A 11 20.48 -12.30 9.04
C ARG A 11 19.08 -12.10 9.64
N GLY A 12 18.96 -11.14 10.57
CA GLY A 12 17.68 -10.79 11.18
C GLY A 12 16.70 -10.20 10.18
N ASP A 13 17.19 -9.30 9.32
CA ASP A 13 16.38 -8.65 8.29
C ASP A 13 15.87 -9.64 7.22
N ILE A 14 16.66 -10.66 6.85
CA ILE A 14 16.20 -11.71 5.93
C ILE A 14 15.05 -12.50 6.55
N ILE A 15 15.22 -12.96 7.80
CA ILE A 15 14.18 -13.75 8.48
C ILE A 15 12.92 -12.90 8.64
N ALA A 16 13.06 -11.66 9.10
CA ALA A 16 11.94 -10.72 9.26
C ALA A 16 11.24 -10.43 7.92
N GLY A 17 12.01 -10.20 6.85
CA GLY A 17 11.47 -9.98 5.51
C GLY A 17 10.69 -11.19 4.99
N LEU A 18 11.22 -12.40 5.21
CA LEU A 18 10.53 -13.63 4.83
C LEU A 18 9.22 -13.82 5.62
N THR A 19 9.25 -13.61 6.94
CA THR A 19 8.05 -13.74 7.78
C THR A 19 6.99 -12.70 7.44
N VAL A 20 7.40 -11.45 7.18
CA VAL A 20 6.47 -10.38 6.77
C VAL A 20 5.87 -10.72 5.42
N THR A 21 6.67 -11.13 4.45
CA THR A 21 6.20 -11.49 3.10
C THR A 21 5.19 -12.64 3.16
N ALA A 22 5.44 -13.67 3.97
CA ALA A 22 4.58 -14.85 4.07
C ALA A 22 3.15 -14.50 4.52
N TYR A 23 2.98 -13.59 5.47
CA TYR A 23 1.66 -13.12 5.91
C TYR A 23 1.10 -11.99 5.01
N LEU A 24 1.95 -11.16 4.45
CA LEU A 24 1.54 -10.01 3.64
C LEU A 24 0.88 -10.44 2.32
N VAL A 25 1.32 -11.53 1.69
CA VAL A 25 0.71 -12.06 0.45
C VAL A 25 -0.80 -12.34 0.62
N PRO A 26 -1.25 -13.18 1.58
CA PRO A 26 -2.67 -13.40 1.78
C PRO A 26 -3.40 -12.13 2.28
N GLN A 27 -2.75 -11.28 3.09
CA GLN A 27 -3.34 -10.03 3.56
C GLN A 27 -3.71 -9.09 2.41
N VAL A 28 -2.79 -8.80 1.48
CA VAL A 28 -3.05 -7.87 0.38
C VAL A 28 -4.08 -8.40 -0.62
N MET A 29 -4.12 -9.72 -0.80
CA MET A 29 -5.13 -10.39 -1.61
C MET A 29 -6.52 -10.23 -1.02
N ALA A 30 -6.66 -10.46 0.30
CA ALA A 30 -7.92 -10.27 1.01
C ALA A 30 -8.39 -8.80 0.94
N TYR A 31 -7.48 -7.85 1.13
CA TYR A 31 -7.84 -6.43 1.11
C TYR A 31 -8.19 -5.92 -0.28
N ALA A 32 -7.57 -6.46 -1.35
CA ALA A 32 -8.00 -6.18 -2.72
C ALA A 32 -9.45 -6.66 -2.96
N GLN A 33 -9.82 -7.83 -2.41
CA GLN A 33 -11.20 -8.33 -2.51
C GLN A 33 -12.18 -7.47 -1.72
N ILE A 34 -11.81 -7.00 -0.52
CA ILE A 34 -12.60 -6.04 0.25
C ILE A 34 -12.81 -4.75 -0.55
N ALA A 35 -11.77 -4.30 -1.27
CA ALA A 35 -11.83 -3.14 -2.15
C ALA A 35 -12.59 -3.39 -3.47
N GLY A 36 -13.24 -4.56 -3.65
CA GLY A 36 -14.01 -4.91 -4.84
C GLY A 36 -13.16 -5.23 -6.08
N LEU A 37 -11.86 -5.47 -5.92
CA LEU A 37 -10.91 -5.74 -7.00
C LEU A 37 -10.45 -7.20 -7.03
N PRO A 38 -9.95 -7.70 -8.17
CA PRO A 38 -9.31 -9.00 -8.24
C PRO A 38 -8.13 -9.11 -7.25
N PRO A 39 -7.94 -10.25 -6.55
CA PRO A 39 -6.88 -10.44 -5.55
C PRO A 39 -5.47 -10.08 -6.04
N VAL A 40 -5.19 -10.37 -7.32
CA VAL A 40 -3.91 -10.09 -7.96
C VAL A 40 -3.56 -8.60 -7.97
N THR A 41 -4.55 -7.71 -7.93
CA THR A 41 -4.35 -6.25 -7.88
C THR A 41 -3.61 -5.83 -6.62
N GLY A 42 -3.88 -6.49 -5.48
CA GLY A 42 -3.17 -6.23 -4.22
C GLY A 42 -1.69 -6.61 -4.29
N LEU A 43 -1.36 -7.70 -5.01
CA LEU A 43 0.02 -8.12 -5.24
C LEU A 43 0.78 -7.09 -6.09
N TRP A 44 0.17 -6.61 -7.18
CA TRP A 44 0.75 -5.56 -8.02
C TRP A 44 0.98 -4.26 -7.25
N ALA A 45 0.02 -3.86 -6.41
CA ALA A 45 0.15 -2.67 -5.58
C ALA A 45 1.33 -2.78 -4.60
N VAL A 46 1.46 -3.90 -3.90
CA VAL A 46 2.49 -4.06 -2.86
C VAL A 46 3.89 -4.26 -3.41
N LEU A 47 4.00 -4.84 -4.62
CA LEU A 47 5.28 -5.07 -5.29
C LEU A 47 6.04 -3.77 -5.56
N ILE A 48 5.32 -2.68 -5.83
CA ILE A 48 5.90 -1.37 -6.10
C ILE A 48 6.04 -0.55 -4.81
N THR A 49 5.04 -0.59 -3.92
CA THR A 49 5.04 0.26 -2.71
C THR A 49 6.07 -0.16 -1.66
N LEU A 50 6.34 -1.46 -1.48
CA LEU A 50 7.33 -1.93 -0.51
C LEU A 50 8.75 -1.47 -0.85
N PRO A 51 9.27 -1.63 -2.09
CA PRO A 51 10.56 -1.06 -2.47
C PRO A 51 10.60 0.46 -2.35
N LEU A 52 9.53 1.15 -2.78
CA LEU A 52 9.46 2.62 -2.67
C LEU A 52 9.56 3.07 -1.21
N TYR A 53 8.83 2.42 -0.29
CA TYR A 53 8.91 2.73 1.13
C TYR A 53 10.27 2.36 1.74
N ALA A 54 10.88 1.25 1.35
CA ALA A 54 12.22 0.88 1.81
C ALA A 54 13.29 1.93 1.43
N LEU A 55 13.11 2.63 0.30
CA LEU A 55 14.01 3.67 -0.17
C LEU A 55 13.72 5.05 0.44
N LEU A 56 12.45 5.45 0.48
CA LEU A 56 12.00 6.80 0.85
C LEU A 56 11.55 6.93 2.31
N GLY A 57 11.28 5.81 2.98
CA GLY A 57 10.74 5.77 4.33
C GLY A 57 11.67 6.36 5.38
N SER A 58 11.07 6.97 6.39
CA SER A 58 11.78 7.56 7.53
C SER A 58 12.01 6.56 8.67
N SER A 59 11.13 5.56 8.83
CA SER A 59 11.16 4.60 9.95
C SER A 59 11.41 3.16 9.51
N ARG A 60 12.46 2.55 10.07
CA ARG A 60 12.89 1.16 9.80
C ARG A 60 11.95 0.09 10.37
N GLN A 61 11.05 0.47 11.28
CA GLN A 61 10.15 -0.44 11.98
C GLN A 61 8.69 -0.30 11.55
N LEU A 62 8.35 0.74 10.79
CA LEU A 62 6.99 0.96 10.34
C LEU A 62 6.67 -0.02 9.20
N SER A 63 5.72 -0.92 9.46
CA SER A 63 5.15 -1.80 8.44
C SER A 63 4.13 -1.00 7.63
N VAL A 64 4.48 -0.68 6.39
CA VAL A 64 3.58 -0.01 5.45
C VAL A 64 2.94 -1.06 4.57
N GLY A 65 1.62 -1.10 4.57
CA GLY A 65 0.83 -2.03 3.77
C GLY A 65 -0.60 -1.55 3.61
N PRO A 66 -1.38 -2.20 2.75
CA PRO A 66 -2.81 -1.93 2.66
C PRO A 66 -3.48 -2.26 4.00
N GLU A 67 -4.52 -1.53 4.32
CA GLU A 67 -5.25 -1.61 5.59
C GLU A 67 -6.75 -1.78 5.28
N SER A 68 -7.46 -2.56 6.12
CA SER A 68 -8.85 -2.98 5.84
C SER A 68 -9.84 -1.82 5.75
N THR A 69 -9.72 -0.81 6.60
CA THR A 69 -10.59 0.36 6.65
C THR A 69 -10.46 1.16 5.36
N THR A 70 -9.24 1.41 4.90
CA THR A 70 -9.00 2.10 3.62
C THR A 70 -9.55 1.32 2.42
N ALA A 71 -9.47 -0.01 2.44
CA ALA A 71 -10.09 -0.86 1.41
C ALA A 71 -11.62 -0.75 1.41
N LEU A 72 -12.25 -0.78 2.59
CA LEU A 72 -13.71 -0.61 2.73
C LEU A 72 -14.18 0.79 2.29
N LEU A 73 -13.44 1.83 2.66
CA LEU A 73 -13.74 3.21 2.26
C LEU A 73 -13.58 3.42 0.76
N ALA A 74 -12.55 2.83 0.14
CA ALA A 74 -12.41 2.86 -1.31
C ALA A 74 -13.60 2.17 -1.99
N ALA A 75 -13.98 0.98 -1.52
CA ALA A 75 -15.11 0.23 -2.07
C ALA A 75 -16.43 1.01 -1.96
N SER A 76 -16.70 1.64 -0.81
CA SER A 76 -17.94 2.39 -0.58
C SER A 76 -18.07 3.63 -1.48
N VAL A 77 -16.95 4.25 -1.84
CA VAL A 77 -16.91 5.38 -2.78
C VAL A 77 -17.06 4.92 -4.24
N ILE A 78 -16.40 3.82 -4.62
CA ILE A 78 -16.32 3.39 -6.01
C ILE A 78 -17.58 2.62 -6.45
N ALA A 79 -18.10 1.73 -5.59
CA ALA A 79 -19.22 0.85 -5.92
C ALA A 79 -20.46 1.57 -6.51
N PRO A 80 -20.97 2.67 -5.93
CA PRO A 80 -22.13 3.36 -6.50
C PRO A 80 -21.82 4.07 -7.83
N LEU A 81 -20.56 4.45 -8.08
CA LEU A 81 -20.14 5.16 -9.28
C LEU A 81 -19.82 4.22 -10.46
N ALA A 82 -19.47 2.97 -10.17
CA ALA A 82 -19.15 1.96 -11.17
C ALA A 82 -20.38 1.44 -11.92
N LEU A 83 -21.59 1.57 -11.34
CA LEU A 83 -22.85 1.09 -11.92
C LEU A 83 -22.80 -0.40 -12.35
N GLY A 84 -22.02 -1.21 -11.63
CA GLY A 84 -21.86 -2.64 -11.91
C GLY A 84 -20.89 -2.99 -13.05
N ASP A 85 -20.25 -2.02 -13.69
CA ASP A 85 -19.23 -2.26 -14.73
C ASP A 85 -17.84 -2.51 -14.09
N PRO A 86 -17.26 -3.72 -14.22
CA PRO A 86 -15.96 -4.05 -13.64
C PRO A 86 -14.80 -3.24 -14.23
N SER A 87 -14.86 -2.88 -15.51
CA SER A 87 -13.82 -2.09 -16.17
C SER A 87 -13.80 -0.65 -15.64
N ARG A 88 -15.00 -0.08 -15.47
CA ARG A 88 -15.19 1.23 -14.86
C ARG A 88 -14.78 1.23 -13.39
N TYR A 89 -15.09 0.16 -12.66
CA TYR A 89 -14.67 -0.01 -11.26
C TYR A 89 -13.15 0.06 -11.13
N ALA A 90 -12.41 -0.70 -11.95
CA ALA A 90 -10.95 -0.69 -11.94
C ALA A 90 -10.38 0.69 -12.29
N ALA A 91 -10.96 1.38 -13.27
CA ALA A 91 -10.56 2.74 -13.65
C ALA A 91 -10.79 3.75 -12.51
N LEU A 92 -11.94 3.68 -11.84
CA LEU A 92 -12.26 4.54 -10.69
C LEU A 92 -11.35 4.25 -9.50
N ALA A 93 -11.02 2.97 -9.23
CA ALA A 93 -10.07 2.59 -8.19
C ALA A 93 -8.67 3.16 -8.46
N ALA A 94 -8.20 3.06 -9.70
CA ALA A 94 -6.93 3.66 -10.11
C ALA A 94 -6.93 5.19 -9.98
N ALA A 95 -8.01 5.84 -10.42
CA ALA A 95 -8.17 7.29 -10.30
C ALA A 95 -8.17 7.74 -8.83
N LEU A 96 -8.91 7.04 -7.96
CA LEU A 96 -8.93 7.32 -6.52
C LEU A 96 -7.53 7.18 -5.92
N ALA A 97 -6.82 6.09 -6.23
CA ALA A 97 -5.45 5.88 -5.76
C ALA A 97 -4.49 7.01 -6.20
N LEU A 98 -4.61 7.48 -7.45
CA LEU A 98 -3.81 8.60 -7.97
C LEU A 98 -4.14 9.91 -7.26
N ILE A 99 -5.42 10.23 -7.07
CA ILE A 99 -5.87 11.44 -6.36
C ILE A 99 -5.32 11.44 -4.94
N VAL A 100 -5.49 10.33 -4.20
CA VAL A 100 -4.96 10.18 -2.85
C VAL A 100 -3.44 10.34 -2.85
N GLY A 101 -2.74 9.71 -3.80
CA GLY A 101 -1.28 9.84 -3.93
C GLY A 101 -0.83 11.30 -4.14
N VAL A 102 -1.50 12.04 -5.03
CA VAL A 102 -1.21 13.47 -5.27
C VAL A 102 -1.47 14.30 -4.01
N LEU A 103 -2.59 14.05 -3.31
CA LEU A 103 -2.90 14.74 -2.05
C LEU A 103 -1.84 14.45 -0.97
N CYS A 104 -1.40 13.19 -0.82
CA CYS A 104 -0.35 12.82 0.10
C CYS A 104 0.99 13.50 -0.25
N LEU A 105 1.35 13.57 -1.53
CA LEU A 105 2.54 14.28 -2.00
C LEU A 105 2.44 15.79 -1.74
N GLY A 106 1.26 16.39 -1.95
CA GLY A 106 0.99 17.79 -1.63
C GLY A 106 1.11 18.07 -0.13
N ALA A 107 0.51 17.22 0.71
CA ALA A 107 0.61 17.32 2.17
C ALA A 107 2.06 17.17 2.66
N TRP A 108 2.83 16.26 2.05
CA TRP A 108 4.25 16.11 2.30
C TRP A 108 5.05 17.37 1.91
N ALA A 109 4.78 17.96 0.74
CA ALA A 109 5.44 19.17 0.27
C ALA A 109 5.14 20.38 1.18
N LEU A 110 3.91 20.48 1.68
CA LEU A 110 3.48 21.49 2.66
C LEU A 110 3.95 21.19 4.10
N ARG A 111 4.66 20.07 4.31
CA ARG A 111 5.14 19.58 5.61
C ARG A 111 4.04 19.39 6.64
N LEU A 112 2.81 19.06 6.24
CA LEU A 112 1.67 18.93 7.17
C LEU A 112 1.76 17.72 8.13
N GLY A 113 2.86 16.97 8.13
CA GLY A 113 3.06 15.81 9.02
C GLY A 113 3.34 16.14 10.50
N PHE A 114 3.33 17.43 10.90
CA PHE A 114 3.46 17.85 12.30
C PHE A 114 2.13 18.26 12.95
N LEU A 115 1.05 18.39 12.16
CA LEU A 115 -0.32 18.64 12.63
C LEU A 115 -1.01 17.32 12.96
#